data_AF-A0A244CS57-F1
#
_entry.id   AF-A0A244CS57-F1
#
_cell.length_a   1.000
_cell.length_b   1.000
_cell.length_c   1.000
_cell.angle_alpha   90.00
_cell.angle_beta   90.00
_cell.angle_gamma   90.00
#
_symmetry.space_group_name_H-M   'P 1'
#
loop_
_entity.id
_entity.type
_entity.pdbx_description
1 polymer ?
#
loop_
_entity_poly.entity_id
_entity_poly.type
_entity_poly.pdbx_seq_one_letter_code
_entity_poly.pdbx_strand_id
1 'polypeptide(L)'
;MLKRALFPVLLCSVLGLASPSSYADLTQVPLPDNFDVRMKLDDEYPMILTGYVKSTAEGVMQFYFAQLGDPINMVEDIGRQTLFYKQSSQSIKISVYQQSDWTEVNVMVTQ
;
A
#
# COMPACT_ATOMS: atom_id res chain seq x y z
N MET A 1 6.18 52.01 -49.05
CA MET A 1 6.99 50.91 -48.49
C MET A 1 6.89 50.97 -46.97
N LEU A 2 6.04 50.14 -46.35
CA LEU A 2 5.79 50.15 -44.90
C LEU A 2 6.43 48.92 -44.26
N LYS A 3 7.23 49.15 -43.22
CA LYS A 3 8.18 48.21 -42.60
C LYS A 3 7.48 47.02 -41.92
N ARG A 4 7.94 45.80 -42.22
CA ARG A 4 7.72 44.60 -41.40
C ARG A 4 8.84 44.50 -40.36
N ALA A 5 8.50 44.28 -39.09
CA ALA A 5 9.39 43.71 -38.08
C ALA A 5 8.49 43.03 -37.03
N LEU A 6 8.20 41.74 -37.21
CA LEU A 6 8.78 40.61 -36.48
C LEU A 6 8.52 40.68 -34.95
N PHE A 7 7.42 40.05 -34.54
CA PHE A 7 7.16 39.64 -33.16
C PHE A 7 8.11 38.47 -32.80
N PRO A 8 8.84 38.51 -31.67
CA PRO A 8 9.55 37.34 -31.18
C PRO A 8 8.55 36.39 -30.52
N VAL A 9 8.34 35.22 -31.13
CA VAL A 9 7.62 34.10 -30.51
C VAL A 9 8.53 33.53 -29.41
N LEU A 10 8.19 33.82 -28.16
CA LEU A 10 8.84 33.25 -26.97
C LEU A 10 8.42 31.77 -26.86
N LEU A 11 9.28 30.86 -27.31
CA LEU A 11 9.07 29.43 -27.22
C LEU A 11 9.44 28.96 -25.79
N CYS A 12 8.45 28.94 -24.88
CA CYS A 12 8.62 28.31 -23.56
C CYS A 12 8.68 26.79 -23.73
N SER A 13 9.88 26.22 -23.64
CA SER A 13 10.11 24.78 -23.55
C SER A 13 9.64 24.26 -22.20
N VAL A 14 8.46 23.65 -22.13
CA VAL A 14 7.99 22.94 -20.94
C VAL A 14 8.69 21.56 -20.92
N LEU A 15 9.75 21.43 -20.12
CA LEU A 15 10.30 20.13 -19.74
C LEU A 15 9.34 19.45 -18.77
N GLY A 16 8.46 18.60 -19.30
CA GLY A 16 7.63 17.72 -18.50
C GLY A 16 8.50 16.65 -17.84
N LEU A 17 8.78 16.80 -16.54
CA LEU A 17 9.31 15.72 -15.72
C LEU A 17 8.22 14.64 -15.61
N ALA A 18 8.34 13.58 -16.40
CA ALA A 18 7.56 12.37 -16.17
C ALA A 18 8.12 11.68 -14.92
N SER A 19 7.51 11.98 -13.77
CA SER A 19 7.77 11.20 -12.55
C SER A 19 7.29 9.77 -12.80
N PRO A 20 8.08 8.73 -12.47
CA PRO A 20 7.58 7.37 -12.50
C PRO A 20 6.45 7.26 -11.47
N SER A 21 5.22 7.10 -11.93
CA SER A 21 4.10 6.69 -11.08
C SER A 21 4.36 5.24 -10.66
N SER A 22 4.90 5.06 -9.46
CA SER A 22 5.15 3.72 -8.91
C SER A 22 3.83 3.12 -8.46
N TYR A 23 3.24 2.21 -9.25
CA TYR A 23 1.99 1.55 -8.91
C TYR A 23 2.02 0.88 -7.53
N ALA A 24 0.86 0.79 -6.86
CA ALA A 24 0.71 -0.02 -5.66
C ALA A 24 0.95 -1.48 -6.03
N ASP A 25 1.53 -2.27 -5.14
CA ASP A 25 1.89 -3.65 -5.45
C ASP A 25 1.70 -4.57 -4.23
N LEU A 26 0.71 -5.45 -4.30
CA LEU A 26 0.44 -6.45 -3.26
C LEU A 26 1.55 -7.50 -3.12
N THR A 27 2.38 -7.72 -4.14
CA THR A 27 3.47 -8.71 -4.08
C THR A 27 4.61 -8.29 -3.16
N GLN A 28 4.68 -6.99 -2.81
CA GLN A 28 5.63 -6.47 -1.83
C GLN A 28 5.18 -6.68 -0.38
N VAL A 29 3.92 -7.09 -0.14
CA VAL A 29 3.43 -7.38 1.21
C VAL A 29 3.68 -8.86 1.53
N PRO A 30 4.54 -9.17 2.52
CA PRO A 30 4.84 -10.54 2.90
C PRO A 30 3.59 -11.20 3.47
N LEU A 31 3.39 -12.49 3.17
CA LEU A 31 2.29 -13.28 3.69
C LEU A 31 2.83 -14.44 4.52
N PRO A 32 2.21 -14.78 5.67
CA PRO A 32 2.51 -16.01 6.38
C PRO A 32 2.33 -17.23 5.47
N ASP A 33 3.18 -18.25 5.62
CA ASP A 33 3.14 -19.47 4.78
C ASP A 33 1.78 -20.20 4.82
N ASN A 34 1.03 -20.03 5.91
CA ASN A 34 -0.29 -20.61 6.13
C ASN A 34 -1.44 -19.62 5.89
N PHE A 35 -1.21 -18.56 5.12
CA PHE A 35 -2.24 -17.60 4.75
C PHE A 35 -3.21 -18.19 3.72
N ASP A 36 -4.47 -18.30 4.09
CA ASP A 36 -5.55 -18.77 3.23
C ASP A 36 -6.29 -17.56 2.62
N VAL A 37 -6.03 -17.29 1.35
CA VAL A 37 -6.61 -16.16 0.60
C VAL A 37 -8.10 -16.38 0.39
N ARG A 38 -8.92 -15.38 0.74
CA ARG A 38 -10.37 -15.38 0.51
C ARG A 38 -10.82 -14.40 -0.55
N MET A 39 -10.13 -13.27 -0.64
CA MET A 39 -10.41 -12.24 -1.63
C MET A 39 -9.11 -11.55 -2.01
N LYS A 40 -8.93 -11.31 -3.31
CA LYS A 40 -7.84 -10.52 -3.87
C LYS A 40 -8.39 -9.62 -4.96
N LEU A 41 -8.10 -8.32 -4.85
CA LEU A 41 -8.39 -7.30 -5.84
C LEU A 41 -7.09 -6.55 -6.08
N ASP A 42 -6.37 -6.91 -7.15
CA ASP A 42 -5.01 -6.46 -7.44
C ASP A 42 -4.88 -5.64 -8.73
N ASP A 43 -5.99 -5.40 -9.41
CA ASP A 43 -6.13 -4.60 -10.63
C ASP A 43 -6.94 -3.31 -10.42
N GLU A 44 -7.63 -3.18 -9.28
CA GLU A 44 -8.38 -1.98 -8.90
C GLU A 44 -7.74 -1.24 -7.72
N TYR A 45 -7.91 0.08 -7.67
CA TYR A 45 -7.45 0.92 -6.55
C TYR A 45 -8.59 1.14 -5.53
N PRO A 46 -8.36 0.94 -4.22
CA PRO A 46 -7.13 0.44 -3.62
C PRO A 46 -6.97 -1.08 -3.82
N MET A 47 -5.73 -1.56 -3.85
CA MET A 47 -5.50 -3.00 -3.92
C MET A 47 -5.77 -3.64 -2.56
N ILE A 48 -6.53 -4.74 -2.55
CA ILE A 48 -6.99 -5.41 -1.33
C ILE A 48 -6.67 -6.89 -1.39
N LEU A 49 -6.18 -7.42 -0.26
CA LEU A 49 -6.04 -8.84 -0.03
C LEU A 49 -6.61 -9.18 1.35
N THR A 50 -7.58 -10.10 1.39
CA THR A 50 -8.19 -10.58 2.63
C THR A 50 -8.04 -12.08 2.74
N GLY A 51 -7.77 -12.56 3.95
CA GLY A 51 -7.66 -13.98 4.22
C GLY A 51 -7.59 -14.31 5.70
N TYR A 52 -7.25 -15.56 5.99
CA TYR A 52 -7.11 -16.08 7.34
C TYR A 52 -5.73 -16.70 7.54
N VAL A 53 -5.22 -16.58 8.76
CA VAL A 53 -3.96 -17.21 9.18
C VAL A 53 -4.25 -18.09 10.38
N LYS A 54 -3.75 -19.33 10.38
CA LYS A 54 -3.85 -20.22 11.54
C LYS A 54 -2.78 -19.87 12.59
N SER A 55 -2.91 -18.72 13.20
CA SER A 55 -2.02 -18.16 14.22
C SER A 55 -2.80 -17.21 15.12
N THR A 56 -2.21 -16.82 16.25
CA THR A 56 -2.76 -15.76 17.10
C THR A 56 -2.56 -14.39 16.45
N ALA A 57 -3.39 -13.41 16.79
CA ALA A 57 -3.25 -12.04 16.32
C ALA A 57 -1.88 -11.47 16.68
N GLU A 58 -1.37 -11.78 17.89
CA GLU A 58 -0.01 -11.42 18.29
C GLU A 58 1.04 -12.06 17.37
N GLY A 59 0.92 -13.36 17.06
CA GLY A 59 1.84 -14.05 16.15
C GLY A 59 1.81 -13.46 14.73
N VAL A 60 0.63 -13.06 14.24
CA VAL A 60 0.50 -12.36 12.95
C VAL A 60 1.14 -10.98 13.00
N MET A 61 0.94 -10.21 14.06
CA MET A 61 1.60 -8.91 14.22
C MET A 61 3.12 -9.04 14.28
N GLN A 62 3.63 -10.00 15.07
CA GLN A 62 5.07 -10.28 15.16
C GLN A 62 5.66 -10.69 13.80
N PHE A 63 4.93 -11.46 12.99
CA PHE A 63 5.33 -11.75 11.61
C PHE A 63 5.52 -10.46 10.80
N TYR A 64 4.54 -9.56 10.82
CA TYR A 64 4.65 -8.30 10.08
C TYR A 64 5.76 -7.40 10.62
N PHE A 65 5.97 -7.33 11.94
CA PHE A 65 7.08 -6.58 12.52
C PHE A 65 8.44 -7.12 12.07
N ALA A 66 8.59 -8.44 12.02
CA ALA A 66 9.83 -9.08 11.58
C ALA A 66 10.15 -8.82 10.10
N GLN A 67 9.12 -8.72 9.25
CA GLN A 67 9.30 -8.57 7.79
C GLN A 67 9.31 -7.12 7.32
N LEU A 68 8.55 -6.24 7.99
CA LEU A 68 8.33 -4.85 7.56
C LEU A 68 8.99 -3.82 8.50
N GLY A 69 9.49 -4.25 9.65
CA GLY A 69 9.93 -3.37 10.74
C GLY A 69 8.77 -2.87 11.60
N ASP A 70 9.00 -1.85 12.41
CA ASP A 70 7.94 -1.26 13.22
C ASP A 70 6.97 -0.43 12.36
N PRO A 71 5.65 -0.50 12.62
CA PRO A 71 4.68 0.32 11.91
C PRO A 71 4.85 1.79 12.30
N ILE A 72 4.55 2.69 11.35
CA ILE A 72 4.55 4.14 11.61
C ILE A 72 3.41 4.57 12.54
N ASN A 73 2.36 3.74 12.61
CA ASN A 73 1.25 3.92 13.53
C ASN A 73 0.56 2.56 13.77
N MET A 74 -0.03 2.40 14.94
CA MET A 74 -0.86 1.26 15.30
C MET A 74 -2.10 1.74 16.04
N VAL A 75 -3.27 1.25 15.64
CA VAL A 75 -4.56 1.59 16.26
C VAL A 75 -5.31 0.33 16.61
N GLU A 76 -5.91 0.31 17.78
CA GLU A 76 -6.86 -0.72 18.19
C GLU A 76 -8.28 -0.15 18.20
N ASP A 77 -9.21 -0.86 17.56
CA ASP A 77 -10.64 -0.55 17.62
C ASP A 77 -11.46 -1.85 17.68
N ILE A 78 -12.30 -1.99 18.71
CA ILE A 78 -13.19 -3.15 18.93
C ILE A 78 -12.43 -4.49 18.78
N GLY A 79 -11.24 -4.60 19.38
CA GLY A 79 -10.40 -5.81 19.35
C GLY A 79 -9.68 -6.09 18.02
N ARG A 80 -9.78 -5.20 17.04
CA ARG A 80 -9.03 -5.25 15.78
C ARG A 80 -7.82 -4.34 15.87
N GLN A 81 -6.63 -4.92 15.66
CA GLN A 81 -5.38 -4.17 15.55
C GLN A 81 -5.19 -3.75 14.10
N THR A 82 -4.86 -2.49 13.85
CA THR A 82 -4.54 -1.99 12.51
C THR A 82 -3.15 -1.38 12.51
N LEU A 83 -2.27 -1.96 11.70
CA LEU A 83 -0.88 -1.58 11.51
C LEU A 83 -0.78 -0.73 10.24
N PHE A 84 -0.08 0.39 10.34
CA PHE A 84 0.17 1.28 9.21
C PHE A 84 1.67 1.30 8.92
N TYR A 85 2.05 1.02 7.68
CA TYR A 85 3.43 1.10 7.19
C TYR A 85 3.53 2.06 6.01
N LYS A 86 4.71 2.64 5.83
CA LYS A 86 5.11 3.32 4.60
C LYS A 86 6.36 2.64 4.07
N GLN A 87 6.29 2.08 2.87
CA GLN A 87 7.45 1.49 2.18
C GLN A 87 7.60 2.17 0.83
N SER A 88 8.77 2.77 0.58
CA SER A 88 8.99 3.56 -0.64
C SER A 88 7.86 4.60 -0.84
N SER A 89 7.15 4.56 -1.97
CA SER A 89 6.01 5.44 -2.24
C SER A 89 4.66 4.89 -1.76
N GLN A 90 4.57 3.64 -1.31
CA GLN A 90 3.29 3.01 -0.96
C GLN A 90 2.97 3.05 0.53
N SER A 91 1.69 3.17 0.85
CA SER A 91 1.13 3.02 2.18
C SER A 91 0.49 1.64 2.29
N ILE A 92 0.82 0.89 3.34
CA ILE A 92 0.29 -0.44 3.60
C ILE A 92 -0.51 -0.37 4.89
N LYS A 93 -1.78 -0.77 4.83
CA LYS A 93 -2.65 -0.92 6.00
C LYS A 93 -2.96 -2.39 6.18
N ILE A 94 -2.64 -2.93 7.36
CA ILE A 94 -2.88 -4.32 7.72
C ILE A 94 -3.77 -4.36 8.95
N SER A 95 -5.01 -4.82 8.79
CA SER A 95 -5.91 -5.08 9.92
C SER A 95 -5.85 -6.55 10.32
N VAL A 96 -5.66 -6.79 11.60
CA VAL A 96 -5.49 -8.10 12.23
C VAL A 96 -6.59 -8.28 13.28
N TYR A 97 -7.37 -9.35 13.15
CA TYR A 97 -8.50 -9.61 14.04
C TYR A 97 -8.58 -11.08 14.45
N GLN A 98 -8.48 -11.36 15.76
CA GLN A 98 -8.52 -12.73 16.29
C GLN A 98 -9.94 -13.30 16.16
N GLN A 99 -10.04 -14.51 15.60
CA GLN A 99 -11.27 -15.27 15.37
C GLN A 99 -11.09 -16.70 15.90
N SER A 100 -11.36 -16.93 17.19
CA SER A 100 -11.16 -18.24 17.84
C SER A 100 -9.77 -18.83 17.52
N ASP A 101 -9.69 -19.83 16.64
CA ASP A 101 -8.46 -20.55 16.27
C ASP A 101 -7.69 -19.93 15.08
N TRP A 102 -8.20 -18.84 14.50
CA TRP A 102 -7.65 -18.20 13.32
C TRP A 102 -7.55 -16.69 13.54
N THR A 103 -6.77 -16.03 12.69
CA THR A 103 -6.70 -14.58 12.63
C THR A 103 -7.10 -14.13 11.25
N GLU A 104 -8.13 -13.28 11.17
CA GLU A 104 -8.49 -12.59 9.94
C GLU A 104 -7.48 -11.48 9.67
N VAL A 105 -7.02 -11.40 8.43
CA VAL A 105 -6.05 -10.40 7.99
C VAL A 105 -6.59 -9.71 6.75
N ASN A 106 -6.63 -8.38 6.80
CA ASN A 106 -7.01 -7.52 5.69
C ASN A 106 -5.85 -6.59 5.36
N VAL A 107 -5.28 -6.75 4.17
CA VAL A 107 -4.21 -5.92 3.63
C VAL A 107 -4.82 -4.97 2.59
N MET A 108 -4.47 -3.70 2.69
CA MET A 108 -4.79 -2.68 1.70
C MET A 108 -3.50 -1.94 1.35
N VAL A 109 -3.23 -1.77 0.06
CA VAL A 109 -2.05 -1.03 -0.43
C VAL A 109 -2.52 0.15 -1.28
N THR A 110 -1.98 1.33 -0.97
CA THR A 110 -2.22 2.58 -1.71
C THR A 110 -0.91 3.29 -2.01
N GLN A 111 -0.93 4.32 -2.86
CA GLN A 111 0.20 5.25 -3.07
C GLN A 111 -0.02 6.55 -2.29
#